data_AF-B9LZW8-F1
#
_entry.id   AF-B9LZW8-F1
#
_cell.length_a   1.000
_cell.length_b   1.000
_cell.length_c   1.000
_cell.angle_alpha   90.00
_cell.angle_beta   90.00
_cell.angle_gamma   90.00
#
_symmetry.space_group_name_H-M   'P 1'
#
loop_
_entity.id
_entity.type
_entity.pdbx_description
1 polymer ?
#
loop_
_entity_poly.entity_id
_entity_poly.type
_entity_poly.pdbx_seq_one_letter_code
_entity_poly.pdbx_strand_id
1 'polypeptide(L)'
;MAIDPYLPHIFAFNILLTIIDATIGYHAAPILVRTAAADEEALESAAKTIRTMLALVVALYSFFSCLAYFRQKPLLLLIVTAVIVADIIAQIIVSRKMKNRGR
;
A
#
# COMPACT_ATOMS: atom_id res chain seq x y z
N MET A 1 -22.53 1.21 24.83
CA MET A 1 -22.05 0.57 23.59
C MET A 1 -20.66 0.04 23.91
N ALA A 2 -20.54 -1.26 24.20
CA ALA A 2 -19.24 -1.85 24.50
C ALA A 2 -18.37 -1.71 23.25
N ILE A 3 -17.21 -1.05 23.37
CA ILE A 3 -16.21 -1.06 22.31
C ILE A 3 -15.78 -2.52 22.20
N ASP A 4 -16.04 -3.12 21.06
CA ASP A 4 -15.57 -4.46 20.76
C ASP A 4 -14.03 -4.48 20.94
N PRO A 5 -13.47 -5.23 21.91
CA PRO A 5 -12.05 -5.16 22.25
C PRO A 5 -11.12 -5.47 21.05
N TYR A 6 -11.64 -6.11 20.00
CA TYR A 6 -10.89 -6.40 18.77
C TYR A 6 -10.73 -5.20 17.83
N LEU A 7 -11.62 -4.21 17.91
CA LEU A 7 -11.66 -3.04 17.03
C LEU A 7 -10.36 -2.19 17.04
N PRO A 8 -9.77 -1.84 18.21
CA PRO A 8 -8.48 -1.16 18.25
C PRO A 8 -7.32 -2.03 17.73
N HIS A 9 -7.38 -3.36 17.88
CA HIS A 9 -6.36 -4.26 17.33
C HIS A 9 -6.39 -4.29 15.80
N ILE A 10 -7.58 -4.36 15.20
CA ILE A 10 -7.72 -4.32 13.73
C ILE A 10 -7.26 -2.95 13.20
N PHE A 11 -7.58 -1.86 13.89
CA PHE A 11 -7.11 -0.53 13.52
C PHE A 11 -5.57 -0.44 13.56
N ALA A 12 -4.95 -0.86 14.66
CA ALA A 12 -3.49 -0.88 14.77
C ALA A 12 -2.84 -1.77 13.70
N PHE A 13 -3.45 -2.91 13.40
CA PHE A 13 -3.01 -3.80 12.33
C PHE A 13 -3.09 -3.13 10.95
N ASN A 14 -4.16 -2.40 10.64
CA ASN A 14 -4.27 -1.64 9.38
C ASN A 14 -3.20 -0.56 9.25
N ILE A 15 -2.84 0.12 10.34
CA ILE A 15 -1.73 1.09 10.33
C ILE A 15 -0.41 0.38 10.02
N LEU A 16 -0.11 -0.75 10.69
CA LEU A 16 1.10 -1.53 10.41
C LEU A 16 1.15 -2.02 8.96
N LEU A 17 0.04 -2.57 8.45
CA LEU A 17 -0.05 -3.01 7.06
C LEU A 17 0.17 -1.86 6.08
N THR A 18 -0.39 -0.69 6.35
CA THR A 18 -0.20 0.50 5.50
C THR A 18 1.26 0.94 5.45
N ILE A 19 1.99 0.85 6.56
CA ILE A 19 3.44 1.14 6.60
C ILE A 19 4.23 0.11 5.81
N ILE A 20 3.89 -1.18 5.94
CA ILE A 20 4.52 -2.27 5.20
C ILE A 20 4.31 -2.06 3.70
N ASP A 21 3.08 -1.77 3.28
CA ASP A 21 2.72 -1.48 1.90
C ASP A 21 3.53 -0.30 1.33
N ALA A 22 3.56 0.83 2.06
CA ALA A 22 4.36 1.99 1.69
C ALA A 22 5.85 1.66 1.54
N THR A 23 6.38 0.80 2.41
CA THR A 23 7.79 0.38 2.38
C THR A 23 8.07 -0.46 1.14
N ILE A 24 7.21 -1.44 0.84
CA ILE A 24 7.34 -2.30 -0.33
C ILE A 24 7.22 -1.48 -1.62
N GLY A 25 6.18 -0.64 -1.74
CA GLY A 25 5.94 0.20 -2.91
C GLY A 25 7.09 1.17 -3.17
N TYR A 26 7.67 1.76 -2.12
CA TYR A 26 8.81 2.67 -2.25
C TYR A 26 10.07 1.97 -2.79
N HIS A 27 10.35 0.74 -2.33
CA HIS A 27 11.49 -0.05 -2.81
C HIS A 27 11.25 -0.67 -4.20
N ALA A 28 10.00 -1.00 -4.55
CA ALA A 28 9.65 -1.57 -5.84
C ALA A 28 9.70 -0.53 -6.98
N ALA A 29 9.36 0.73 -6.70
CA ALA A 29 9.32 1.83 -7.68
C ALA A 29 10.59 1.96 -8.56
N PRO A 30 11.82 2.05 -8.01
CA PRO A 30 13.03 2.18 -8.85
C PRO A 30 13.34 0.92 -9.67
N ILE A 31 12.98 -0.27 -9.19
CA ILE A 31 13.17 -1.54 -9.92
C ILE A 31 12.23 -1.59 -11.12
N LEU A 32 10.98 -1.16 -10.93
CA LEU A 32 9.96 -1.08 -11.97
C LEU A 32 10.41 -0.20 -13.14
N VAL A 33 10.94 0.97 -12.81
CA VAL A 33 11.26 1.98 -13.80
C VAL A 33 12.56 1.65 -14.54
N ARG A 34 13.56 1.05 -13.88
CA ARG A 34 14.81 0.62 -14.52
C ARG A 34 14.63 -0.42 -15.62
N THR A 35 13.59 -1.24 -15.55
CA THR A 35 13.29 -2.24 -16.59
C THR A 35 12.44 -1.70 -17.74
N ALA A 36 11.84 -0.52 -17.58
CA ALA A 36 10.86 0.03 -18.52
C ALA A 36 11.36 1.28 -19.27
N ALA A 37 12.26 2.07 -18.68
CA ALA A 37 12.78 3.29 -19.28
C ALA A 37 14.20 3.09 -19.83
N ALA A 38 14.41 3.45 -21.10
CA ALA A 38 15.73 3.49 -21.73
C ALA A 38 16.50 4.79 -21.43
N ASP A 39 15.82 5.81 -20.88
CA ASP A 39 16.34 7.17 -20.70
C ASP A 39 16.22 7.64 -19.24
N GLU A 40 17.24 8.35 -18.74
CA GLU A 40 17.34 8.76 -17.32
C GLU A 40 16.27 9.79 -16.91
N GLU A 41 15.88 10.71 -17.80
CA GLU A 41 14.81 11.69 -17.51
C GLU A 41 13.43 11.03 -17.37
N ALA A 42 13.13 10.04 -18.23
CA ALA A 42 11.90 9.27 -18.14
C ALA A 42 11.86 8.42 -16.86
N LEU A 43 13.03 7.98 -16.39
CA LEU A 43 13.18 7.19 -15.17
C LEU A 43 12.82 8.01 -13.91
N GLU A 44 13.32 9.24 -13.82
CA GLU A 44 13.06 10.08 -12.64
C GLU A 44 11.59 10.55 -12.57
N SER A 45 11.00 10.91 -13.71
CA SER A 45 9.59 11.31 -13.82
C SER A 45 8.62 10.18 -13.44
N ALA A 46 8.89 8.95 -13.92
CA ALA A 46 8.07 7.79 -13.58
C ALA A 46 8.20 7.41 -12.09
N ALA A 47 9.41 7.45 -11.52
CA ALA A 47 9.61 7.19 -10.10
C ALA A 47 8.88 8.22 -9.21
N LYS A 48 8.89 9.50 -9.59
CA LYS A 48 8.15 10.55 -8.89
C LYS A 48 6.63 10.33 -8.94
N THR A 49 6.11 9.92 -10.10
CA THR A 49 4.69 9.61 -10.27
C THR A 49 4.26 8.43 -9.39
N ILE A 50 5.03 7.34 -9.38
CA ILE A 50 4.74 6.16 -8.54
C ILE A 50 4.76 6.52 -7.05
N ARG A 51 5.75 7.31 -6.59
CA ARG A 51 5.82 7.77 -5.20
C ARG A 51 4.62 8.64 -4.81
N THR A 52 4.16 9.50 -5.71
CA THR A 52 2.99 10.36 -5.47
C THR A 52 1.72 9.52 -5.36
N MET A 53 1.54 8.53 -6.24
CA MET A 53 0.43 7.59 -6.16
C MET A 53 0.44 6.81 -4.84
N LEU A 54 1.61 6.30 -4.43
CA LEU A 54 1.76 5.57 -3.17
C LEU A 54 1.38 6.43 -1.96
N ALA A 55 1.82 7.69 -1.93
CA ALA A 55 1.45 8.62 -0.86
C ALA A 55 -0.07 8.85 -0.80
N LEU A 56 -0.73 8.96 -1.96
CA LEU A 56 -2.18 9.11 -2.06
C LEU A 56 -2.91 7.86 -1.56
N VAL A 57 -2.44 6.68 -1.91
CA VAL A 57 -2.99 5.39 -1.46
C VAL A 57 -2.88 5.24 0.06
N VAL A 58 -1.70 5.53 0.62
CA VAL A 58 -1.48 5.54 2.07
C VAL A 58 -2.41 6.52 2.78
N ALA A 59 -2.61 7.71 2.22
CA ALA A 59 -3.53 8.70 2.77
C ALA A 59 -4.98 8.19 2.77
N LEU A 60 -5.42 7.54 1.69
CA LEU A 60 -6.75 6.93 1.61
C LEU A 60 -6.94 5.82 2.64
N TYR A 61 -5.99 4.89 2.77
CA TYR A 61 -6.08 3.80 3.76
C TYR A 61 -6.12 4.33 5.19
N SER A 62 -5.31 5.34 5.49
CA SER A 62 -5.31 6.01 6.79
C SER A 62 -6.64 6.71 7.06
N PHE A 63 -7.16 7.44 6.08
CA PHE A 63 -8.46 8.12 6.19
C PHE A 63 -9.61 7.13 6.43
N PHE A 64 -9.70 6.06 5.63
CA PHE A 64 -10.76 5.06 5.77
C PHE A 64 -10.61 4.25 7.06
N SER A 65 -9.39 3.91 7.49
CA SER A 65 -9.15 3.25 8.78
C SER A 65 -9.62 4.11 9.95
N CYS A 66 -9.28 5.41 9.94
CA CYS A 66 -9.76 6.35 10.95
C CYS A 66 -11.29 6.49 10.91
N LEU A 67 -11.87 6.70 9.73
CA LEU A 67 -13.31 6.82 9.55
C LEU A 67 -14.06 5.59 10.09
N ALA A 68 -13.57 4.40 9.77
CA ALA A 68 -14.16 3.14 10.19
C ALA A 68 -14.06 2.92 11.71
N TYR A 69 -12.92 3.26 12.31
CA TYR A 69 -12.71 3.19 13.76
C TYR A 69 -13.63 4.17 14.51
N PHE A 70 -13.61 5.45 14.16
CA PHE A 70 -14.43 6.48 14.83
C PHE A 70 -15.93 6.28 14.64
N ARG A 71 -16.36 5.74 13.50
CA ARG A 71 -17.79 5.40 13.27
C ARG A 71 -18.19 4.03 13.82
N GLN A 72 -17.29 3.30 14.49
CA GLN A 72 -17.51 1.95 15.00
C GLN A 72 -18.08 1.01 13.93
N LYS A 73 -17.50 1.04 12.73
CA LYS A 73 -17.89 0.21 11.59
C LYS A 73 -16.86 -0.91 11.37
N PRO A 74 -16.96 -2.05 12.09
CA PRO A 74 -15.98 -3.13 12.00
C PRO A 74 -15.90 -3.75 10.59
N LEU A 75 -17.02 -3.84 9.88
CA LEU A 75 -17.04 -4.29 8.49
C LEU A 75 -16.19 -3.40 7.57
N LEU A 76 -16.23 -2.08 7.76
CA LEU A 76 -15.42 -1.16 6.95
C LEU A 76 -13.93 -1.31 7.27
N LEU A 77 -13.57 -1.53 8.54
CA LEU A 77 -12.19 -1.85 8.94
C LEU A 77 -11.67 -3.11 8.26
N LEU A 78 -12.47 -4.18 8.25
CA LEU A 78 -12.12 -5.45 7.58
C LEU A 78 -11.98 -5.29 6.06
N ILE A 79 -12.85 -4.50 5.43
CA ILE A 79 -12.73 -4.17 4.00
C ILE A 79 -11.41 -3.45 3.75
N VAL A 80 -11.06 -2.46 4.56
CA VAL A 80 -9.77 -1.76 4.44
C VAL A 80 -8.60 -2.72 4.63
N THR A 81 -8.66 -3.63 5.61
CA THR A 81 -7.64 -4.68 5.80
C THR A 81 -7.48 -5.53 4.54
N ALA A 82 -8.59 -6.02 3.98
CA ALA A 82 -8.57 -6.86 2.78
C ALA A 82 -7.97 -6.13 1.58
N VAL A 83 -8.28 -4.84 1.41
CA VAL A 83 -7.73 -4.01 0.34
C VAL A 83 -6.22 -3.82 0.51
N ILE A 84 -5.74 -3.47 1.71
CA ILE A 84 -4.30 -3.30 1.95
C ILE A 84 -3.55 -4.61 1.69
N VAL A 85 -4.08 -5.74 2.18
CA VAL A 85 -3.47 -7.06 1.95
C VAL A 85 -3.43 -7.41 0.47
N ALA A 86 -4.50 -7.13 -0.27
CA ALA A 86 -4.53 -7.35 -1.72
C ALA A 86 -3.48 -6.49 -2.45
N ASP A 87 -3.29 -5.24 -2.03
CA ASP A 87 -2.29 -4.35 -2.62
C ASP A 87 -0.86 -4.86 -2.37
N ILE A 88 -0.55 -5.24 -1.13
CA ILE A 88 0.74 -5.86 -0.77
C ILE A 88 1.00 -7.11 -1.62
N ILE A 89 0.01 -8.00 -1.76
CA ILE A 89 0.13 -9.21 -2.59
C ILE A 89 0.39 -8.84 -4.05
N ALA A 90 -0.32 -7.86 -4.59
CA ALA A 90 -0.13 -7.39 -5.96
C ALA A 90 1.29 -6.82 -6.15
N GLN A 91 1.75 -5.95 -5.25
CA GLN A 91 3.10 -5.38 -5.27
C GLN A 91 4.18 -6.46 -5.19
N ILE A 92 3.99 -7.51 -4.37
CA ILE A 92 4.90 -8.66 -4.28
C ILE A 92 4.92 -9.47 -5.59
N ILE A 93 3.76 -9.79 -6.16
CA ILE A 93 3.65 -10.55 -7.41
C ILE A 93 4.33 -9.80 -8.56
N VAL A 94 4.04 -8.50 -8.69
CA VAL A 94 4.65 -7.64 -9.70
C VAL A 94 6.18 -7.61 -9.51
N SER A 95 6.65 -7.34 -8.29
CA SER A 95 8.09 -7.31 -7.98
C SER A 95 8.79 -8.63 -8.31
N ARG A 96 8.18 -9.78 -8.00
CA ARG A 96 8.72 -11.11 -8.32
C ARG A 96 8.78 -11.36 -9.82
N LYS A 97 7.70 -11.05 -10.55
CA LYS A 97 7.62 -11.24 -12.00
C LYS A 97 8.69 -10.43 -12.74
N MET A 98 8.98 -9.23 -12.24
CA MET A 98 10.00 -8.34 -12.82
C MET A 98 11.42 -8.81 -12.53
N LYS A 99 11.70 -9.24 -11.29
CA LYS A 99 12.99 -9.86 -10.95
C LYS A 99 13.31 -11.06 -11.85
N ASN A 100 12.29 -11.85 -12.20
CA ASN A 100 12.46 -13.03 -13.06
C ASN A 100 12.59 -12.72 -14.56
N ARG A 101 12.21 -11.50 -15.01
CA ARG A 101 12.37 -11.04 -16.40
C ARG A 101 13.73 -10.40 -16.68
N GLY A 102 14.50 -10.08 -15.63
CA GLY A 102 15.85 -9.51 -15.72
C GLY A 102 16.98 -10.56 -15.66
N ARG A 103 16.66 -11.85 -15.78
CA ARG A 103 17.60 -12.95 -16.05
C ARG A 103 17.27 -13.53 -17.42
#